data_AF-A0A914JL79-F1
#
_entry.id   AF-A0A914JL79-F1
#
_cell.length_a   1.000
_cell.length_b   1.000
_cell.length_c   1.000
_cell.angle_alpha   90.00
_cell.angle_beta   90.00
_cell.angle_gamma   90.00
#
_symmetry.space_group_name_H-M   'P 1'
#
loop_
_entity.id
_entity.type
_entity.pdbx_description
1 polymer ?
#
loop_
_entity_poly.entity_id
_entity_poly.type
_entity_poly.pdbx_seq_one_letter_code
_entity_poly.pdbx_strand_id
1 'polypeptide(L)'
;MANPFDDDNRYSGRLDNVRSYTKNTTVDDELNEYERQIEQILQESVDSTERSKQRLAHSEQLGVNTAQELLSQREKLERTEKNLDDINRTTYETQRNLNSLKSLFGGWFKNKFSKTPSAPSVPVSKSENKLSSHLSSTSSDSRFVPSSSGPTLSAESRNAIKGTRFEAIDNQIDENLDEMSLQLQKLKNIGKALGDEVEDQNQMLSRIQVKADRNDIVVRSQDNQMKKLLGYSGVPAKAEDTAALPAKKK
;
A
#
# COMPACT_ATOMS: atom_id res chain seq x y z
N MET A 1 68.04 64.72 21.81
CA MET A 1 69.22 63.94 22.21
C MET A 1 69.71 63.19 20.98
N ALA A 2 70.91 63.51 20.51
CA ALA A 2 71.58 62.73 19.47
C ALA A 2 71.97 61.37 20.06
N ASN A 3 71.82 60.29 19.29
CA ASN A 3 72.41 58.99 19.59
C ASN A 3 72.92 58.40 18.27
N PRO A 4 73.96 57.57 18.31
CA PRO A 4 75.31 57.95 17.94
C PRO A 4 75.78 56.93 16.90
N PHE A 5 75.56 57.25 15.64
CA PHE A 5 76.22 56.52 14.57
C PHE A 5 77.71 56.87 14.65
N ASP A 6 78.48 56.02 15.33
CA ASP A 6 79.93 55.83 15.12
C ASP A 6 80.37 54.67 16.04
N ASP A 7 80.41 53.46 15.50
CA ASP A 7 81.69 52.84 15.14
C ASP A 7 81.50 51.39 14.69
N ASP A 8 81.88 51.15 13.44
CA ASP A 8 82.66 50.01 12.98
C ASP A 8 82.25 48.59 13.38
N ASN A 9 81.62 47.91 12.42
CA ASN A 9 82.10 46.56 12.10
C ASN A 9 81.92 46.25 10.60
N ARG A 10 82.92 46.63 9.82
CA ARG A 10 83.17 45.99 8.52
C ARG A 10 83.82 44.62 8.78
N TYR A 11 83.08 43.53 8.59
CA TYR A 11 83.68 42.26 8.20
C TYR A 11 83.02 41.74 6.92
N SER A 12 83.85 41.71 5.88
CA SER A 12 83.59 41.19 4.55
C SER A 12 83.45 39.68 4.58
N GLY A 13 82.45 39.12 3.89
CA GLY A 13 82.35 37.68 3.70
C GLY A 13 81.21 37.21 2.79
N ARG A 14 81.49 37.20 1.48
CA ARG A 14 81.02 36.27 0.43
C ARG A 14 79.50 36.03 0.24
N LEU A 15 79.06 36.33 -0.98
CA LEU A 15 77.85 35.78 -1.62
C LEU A 15 77.88 34.24 -1.56
N ASP A 16 76.82 33.62 -1.04
CA ASP A 16 76.48 32.22 -1.37
C ASP A 16 74.96 31.99 -1.33
N ASN A 17 74.43 31.68 -2.52
CA ASN A 17 73.23 30.92 -2.86
C ASN A 17 71.86 31.22 -2.22
N VAL A 18 71.00 31.72 -3.10
CA VAL A 18 69.55 31.47 -3.20
C VAL A 18 69.19 30.02 -2.89
N ARG A 19 68.29 29.78 -1.93
CA ARG A 19 67.20 28.81 -2.07
C ARG A 19 66.06 29.13 -1.10
N SER A 20 65.06 29.86 -1.59
CA SER A 20 63.74 29.86 -1.00
C SER A 20 63.16 28.45 -1.16
N TYR A 21 63.13 27.69 -0.07
CA TYR A 21 62.34 26.47 0.00
C TYR A 21 60.90 26.86 0.31
N THR A 22 60.19 27.40 -0.68
CA THR A 22 58.72 27.34 -0.64
C THR A 22 58.35 25.87 -0.75
N LYS A 23 57.89 25.30 0.37
CA LYS A 23 57.30 23.96 0.47
C LYS A 23 56.11 23.88 -0.51
N ASN A 24 56.33 23.32 -1.70
CA ASN A 24 55.23 22.91 -2.58
C ASN A 24 54.67 21.53 -2.18
N THR A 25 55.34 20.78 -1.29
CA THR A 25 54.90 19.44 -0.90
C THR A 25 53.63 19.40 -0.05
N THR A 26 53.32 20.44 0.73
CA THR A 26 52.16 20.39 1.66
C THR A 26 50.82 20.57 0.97
N VAL A 27 50.77 21.35 -0.12
CA VAL A 27 49.51 21.64 -0.84
C VAL A 27 49.11 20.45 -1.72
N ASP A 28 50.08 19.79 -2.33
CA ASP A 28 49.85 18.60 -3.15
C ASP A 28 49.36 17.42 -2.29
N ASP A 29 49.93 17.24 -1.09
CA ASP A 29 49.48 16.20 -0.16
C ASP A 29 48.03 16.44 0.33
N GLU A 30 47.69 17.69 0.63
CA GLU A 30 46.34 18.08 1.09
C GLU A 30 45.30 17.96 -0.05
N LEU A 31 45.65 18.33 -1.28
CA LEU A 31 44.82 18.10 -2.47
C LEU A 31 44.56 16.62 -2.72
N ASN A 32 45.59 15.79 -2.62
CA ASN A 32 45.46 14.34 -2.78
C ASN A 32 44.56 13.71 -1.69
N GLU A 33 44.56 14.26 -0.48
CA GLU A 33 43.68 13.82 0.60
C GLU A 33 42.22 14.20 0.31
N TYR A 34 41.97 15.44 -0.13
CA TYR A 34 40.63 15.88 -0.52
C TYR A 34 40.05 15.08 -1.69
N GLU A 35 40.85 14.78 -2.72
CA GLU A 35 40.41 13.95 -3.84
C GLU A 35 39.96 12.56 -3.38
N ARG A 36 40.70 11.93 -2.46
CA ARG A 36 40.31 10.62 -1.91
C ARG A 36 39.02 10.69 -1.10
N GLN A 37 38.83 11.76 -0.33
CA GLN A 37 37.60 11.94 0.44
C GLN A 37 36.38 12.13 -0.48
N ILE A 38 36.52 12.92 -1.55
CA ILE A 38 35.46 13.10 -2.56
C ILE A 38 35.13 11.76 -3.23
N GLU A 39 36.16 11.01 -3.63
CA GLU A 39 35.99 9.70 -4.25
C GLU A 39 35.27 8.71 -3.35
N GLN A 40 35.66 8.67 -2.08
CA GLN A 40 35.01 7.81 -1.09
C GLN A 40 33.53 8.16 -0.93
N ILE A 41 33.19 9.45 -0.77
CA ILE A 41 31.80 9.89 -0.59
C ILE A 41 30.95 9.57 -1.83
N LEU A 42 31.50 9.79 -3.03
CA LEU A 42 30.80 9.48 -4.28
C LEU A 42 30.57 7.97 -4.43
N GLN A 43 31.57 7.15 -4.11
CA GLN A 43 31.41 5.69 -4.15
C GLN A 43 30.38 5.20 -3.12
N GLU A 44 30.44 5.71 -1.89
CA GLU A 44 29.45 5.40 -0.85
C GLU A 44 28.03 5.81 -1.28
N SER A 45 27.91 6.91 -2.03
CA SER A 45 26.64 7.38 -2.59
C SER A 45 26.10 6.45 -3.67
N VAL A 46 26.96 5.95 -4.57
CA VAL A 46 26.57 4.91 -5.54
C VAL A 46 26.07 3.67 -4.81
N ASP A 47 26.85 3.12 -3.88
CA ASP A 47 26.47 1.92 -3.14
C ASP A 47 25.16 2.12 -2.35
N SER A 48 24.94 3.32 -1.83
CA SER A 48 23.69 3.69 -1.14
C SER A 48 22.49 3.72 -2.09
N THR A 49 22.64 4.34 -3.25
CA THR A 49 21.57 4.41 -4.27
C THR A 49 21.25 3.03 -4.85
N GLU A 50 22.25 2.17 -5.10
CA GLU A 50 22.04 0.80 -5.55
C GLU A 50 21.27 -0.05 -4.53
N ARG A 51 21.67 0.00 -3.26
CA ARG A 51 20.93 -0.69 -2.18
C ARG A 51 19.49 -0.18 -2.08
N SER A 52 19.29 1.12 -2.29
CA SER A 52 17.96 1.73 -2.26
C SER A 52 17.10 1.26 -3.44
N LYS A 53 17.63 1.22 -4.66
CA LYS A 53 16.97 0.64 -5.85
C LYS A 53 16.55 -0.80 -5.60
N GLN A 54 17.44 -1.63 -5.06
CA GLN A 54 17.12 -3.02 -4.76
C GLN A 54 15.98 -3.15 -3.73
N ARG A 55 15.99 -2.31 -2.70
CA ARG A 55 14.92 -2.29 -1.69
C ARG A 55 13.58 -1.86 -2.30
N LEU A 56 13.58 -0.84 -3.15
CA LEU A 56 12.37 -0.37 -3.84
C LEU A 56 11.79 -1.44 -4.76
N ALA A 57 12.63 -2.14 -5.53
CA ALA A 57 12.20 -3.26 -6.37
C ALA A 57 11.58 -4.39 -5.53
N HIS A 58 12.18 -4.74 -4.39
CA HIS A 58 11.61 -5.72 -3.47
C HIS A 58 10.27 -5.25 -2.87
N SER A 59 10.16 -3.99 -2.47
CA SER A 59 8.91 -3.39 -1.99
C SER A 59 7.82 -3.41 -3.07
N GLU A 60 8.19 -3.21 -4.34
CA GLU A 60 7.24 -3.25 -5.45
C GLU A 60 6.67 -4.66 -5.61
N GLN A 61 7.52 -5.68 -5.65
CA GLN A 61 7.10 -7.07 -5.72
C GLN A 61 6.18 -7.45 -4.55
N LEU A 62 6.54 -7.02 -3.33
CA LEU A 62 5.71 -7.24 -2.15
C LEU A 62 4.34 -6.56 -2.29
N GLY A 63 4.30 -5.33 -2.81
CA GLY A 63 3.07 -4.59 -3.07
C GLY A 63 2.18 -5.27 -4.11
N VAL A 64 2.77 -5.80 -5.20
CA VAL A 64 2.03 -6.56 -6.23
C VAL A 64 1.45 -7.85 -5.66
N ASN A 65 2.24 -8.62 -4.89
CA ASN A 65 1.76 -9.84 -4.25
C ASN A 65 0.62 -9.55 -3.27
N THR A 66 0.75 -8.46 -2.49
CA THR A 66 -0.31 -8.01 -1.58
C THR A 66 -1.57 -7.63 -2.34
N ALA A 67 -1.46 -6.96 -3.48
CA ALA A 67 -2.61 -6.61 -4.32
C ALA A 67 -3.33 -7.87 -4.84
N GLN A 68 -2.59 -8.90 -5.26
CA GLN A 68 -3.17 -10.17 -5.69
C GLN A 68 -3.92 -10.88 -4.56
N GLU A 69 -3.35 -10.87 -3.36
CA GLU A 69 -3.99 -11.45 -2.18
C GLU A 69 -5.28 -10.70 -1.82
N LEU A 70 -5.28 -9.36 -1.86
CA LEU A 70 -6.49 -8.56 -1.64
C LEU A 70 -7.58 -8.87 -2.68
N LEU A 71 -7.22 -9.05 -3.95
CA LEU A 71 -8.19 -9.46 -4.99
C LEU A 71 -8.81 -10.83 -4.67
N SER A 72 -7.99 -11.81 -4.27
CA SER A 72 -8.46 -13.13 -3.84
C SER A 72 -9.39 -13.05 -2.62
N GLN A 73 -9.05 -12.20 -1.65
CA GLN A 73 -9.90 -11.94 -0.48
C GLN A 73 -11.22 -11.30 -0.88
N ARG A 74 -11.21 -10.32 -1.79
CA ARG A 74 -12.42 -9.69 -2.32
C ARG A 74 -13.37 -10.73 -2.92
N GLU A 75 -12.88 -11.63 -3.77
CA GLU A 75 -13.74 -12.66 -4.35
C GLU A 75 -14.40 -13.56 -3.29
N LYS A 76 -13.69 -13.86 -2.20
CA LYS A 76 -14.26 -14.64 -1.08
C LYS A 76 -15.37 -13.86 -0.39
N LEU A 77 -15.18 -12.55 -0.18
CA LEU A 77 -16.21 -11.69 0.40
C LEU A 77 -17.43 -11.58 -0.52
N GLU A 78 -17.24 -11.41 -1.83
CA GLU A 78 -18.35 -11.36 -2.80
C GLU A 78 -19.14 -12.68 -2.84
N ARG A 79 -18.46 -13.83 -2.80
CA ARG A 79 -19.12 -15.14 -2.67
C ARG A 79 -19.91 -15.25 -1.37
N THR A 80 -19.34 -14.75 -0.27
CA THR A 80 -20.01 -14.75 1.04
C THR A 80 -21.26 -13.88 1.03
N GLU A 81 -21.17 -12.67 0.49
CA GLU A 81 -22.31 -11.75 0.37
C GLU A 81 -23.42 -12.37 -0.49
N LYS A 82 -23.07 -12.98 -1.62
CA LYS A 82 -24.03 -13.69 -2.48
C LYS A 82 -24.71 -14.86 -1.76
N ASN A 83 -23.94 -15.68 -1.03
CA ASN A 83 -24.50 -16.79 -0.27
C ASN A 83 -25.49 -16.31 0.79
N LEU A 84 -25.21 -15.18 1.45
CA LEU A 84 -26.14 -14.57 2.39
C LEU A 84 -27.42 -14.08 1.70
N ASP A 85 -27.32 -13.50 0.51
CA ASP A 85 -28.50 -13.11 -0.27
C ASP A 85 -29.35 -14.33 -0.68
N ASP A 86 -28.70 -15.44 -1.05
CA ASP A 86 -29.36 -16.70 -1.38
C ASP A 86 -30.06 -17.34 -0.17
N ILE A 87 -29.42 -17.31 1.02
CA ILE A 87 -30.03 -17.75 2.27
C ILE A 87 -31.27 -16.91 2.57
N ASN A 88 -31.19 -15.58 2.45
CA ASN A 88 -32.31 -14.69 2.70
C ASN A 88 -33.48 -15.01 1.75
N ARG A 89 -33.21 -15.21 0.45
CA ARG A 89 -34.23 -15.65 -0.53
C ARG A 89 -34.86 -16.99 -0.16
N THR A 90 -34.03 -17.98 0.18
CA THR A 90 -34.49 -19.32 0.57
C THR A 90 -35.38 -19.23 1.82
N THR A 91 -34.99 -18.38 2.77
CA THR A 91 -35.75 -18.11 3.99
C THR A 91 -37.13 -17.52 3.68
N TYR A 92 -37.27 -16.64 2.68
CA TYR A 92 -38.59 -16.15 2.24
C TYR A 92 -39.47 -17.27 1.68
N GLU A 93 -38.91 -18.15 0.86
CA GLU A 93 -39.63 -19.32 0.32
C GLU A 93 -40.04 -20.28 1.42
N THR A 94 -39.12 -20.60 2.34
CA THR A 94 -39.37 -21.41 3.53
C THR A 94 -40.49 -20.83 4.37
N GLN A 95 -40.52 -19.51 4.61
CA GLN A 95 -41.60 -18.89 5.38
C GLN A 95 -42.97 -19.10 4.73
N ARG A 96 -43.04 -18.95 3.40
CA ARG A 96 -44.28 -19.17 2.64
C ARG A 96 -44.75 -20.62 2.75
N ASN A 97 -43.81 -21.57 2.68
CA ASN A 97 -44.10 -22.99 2.84
C ASN A 97 -44.54 -23.33 4.28
N LEU A 98 -43.86 -22.82 5.31
CA LEU A 98 -44.25 -22.99 6.72
C LEU A 98 -45.66 -22.43 6.99
N ASN A 99 -45.98 -21.26 6.43
CA ASN A 99 -47.33 -20.69 6.52
C ASN A 99 -48.39 -21.60 5.87
N SER A 100 -48.06 -22.22 4.73
CA SER A 100 -48.95 -23.17 4.07
C SER A 100 -49.14 -24.46 4.88
N LEU A 101 -48.09 -24.98 5.52
CA LEU A 101 -48.16 -26.19 6.35
C LEU A 101 -48.96 -25.96 7.62
N LYS A 102 -48.80 -24.80 8.29
CA LYS A 102 -49.64 -24.43 9.44
C LYS A 102 -51.14 -24.44 9.08
N SER A 103 -51.48 -24.07 7.84
CA SER A 103 -52.86 -24.08 7.36
C SER A 103 -53.43 -25.48 7.15
N LEU A 104 -52.61 -26.53 7.01
CA LEU A 104 -53.06 -27.90 6.76
C LEU A 104 -53.32 -28.71 8.03
N PHE A 105 -52.65 -28.37 9.14
CA PHE A 105 -52.85 -29.04 10.44
C PHE A 105 -53.97 -28.41 11.29
N GLY A 106 -54.54 -27.28 10.86
CA GLY A 106 -55.55 -26.52 11.60
C GLY A 106 -57.00 -26.62 11.08
N GLY A 107 -57.27 -27.28 9.94
CA GLY A 107 -58.64 -27.49 9.48
C GLY A 107 -58.81 -27.67 7.97
N TRP A 108 -59.28 -28.86 7.58
CA TRP A 108 -60.25 -29.14 6.51
C TRP A 108 -60.02 -28.53 5.09
N PHE A 109 -59.47 -29.36 4.18
CA PHE A 109 -59.60 -29.40 2.71
C PHE A 109 -59.91 -28.13 1.85
N LYS A 110 -59.11 -28.02 0.76
CA LYS A 110 -59.37 -27.35 -0.54
C LYS A 110 -59.34 -25.82 -0.57
N ASN A 111 -58.23 -25.25 -1.02
CA ASN A 111 -58.31 -24.20 -2.06
C ASN A 111 -57.03 -24.08 -2.92
N LYS A 112 -57.12 -24.67 -4.12
CA LYS A 112 -56.67 -24.18 -5.43
C LYS A 112 -55.39 -23.31 -5.48
N PHE A 113 -54.34 -23.94 -6.00
CA PHE A 113 -53.35 -23.36 -6.91
C PHE A 113 -53.86 -22.09 -7.62
N SER A 114 -53.24 -20.93 -7.34
CA SER A 114 -52.99 -19.93 -8.38
C SER A 114 -51.98 -18.86 -7.93
N LYS A 115 -51.09 -18.54 -8.87
CA LYS A 115 -50.32 -17.29 -9.04
C LYS A 115 -49.05 -17.07 -8.21
N THR A 116 -47.94 -17.31 -8.90
CA THR A 116 -46.60 -16.76 -8.70
C THR A 116 -46.60 -15.23 -8.85
N PRO A 117 -46.02 -14.45 -7.92
CA PRO A 117 -45.57 -13.10 -8.22
C PRO A 117 -44.06 -13.09 -8.52
N SER A 118 -43.72 -12.33 -9.56
CA SER A 118 -42.35 -12.03 -10.03
C SER A 118 -41.47 -11.52 -8.90
N ALA A 119 -40.27 -12.08 -8.77
CA ALA A 119 -39.22 -11.56 -7.91
C ALA A 119 -38.75 -10.18 -8.41
N PRO A 120 -38.51 -9.20 -7.52
CA PRO A 120 -37.85 -7.95 -7.90
C PRO A 120 -36.36 -8.22 -8.16
N SER A 121 -35.88 -7.77 -9.33
CA SER A 121 -34.46 -7.78 -9.68
C SER A 121 -33.70 -6.83 -8.76
N VAL A 122 -32.85 -7.39 -7.90
CA VAL A 122 -31.84 -6.63 -7.17
C VAL A 122 -30.80 -6.10 -8.16
N PRO A 123 -30.45 -4.81 -8.13
CA PRO A 123 -29.39 -4.29 -8.96
C PRO A 123 -28.07 -4.86 -8.44
N VAL A 124 -27.37 -5.61 -9.29
CA VAL A 124 -25.99 -6.02 -9.05
C VAL A 124 -25.16 -4.74 -9.04
N SER A 125 -24.69 -4.34 -7.85
CA SER A 125 -23.68 -3.29 -7.73
C SER A 125 -22.43 -3.75 -8.47
N LYS A 126 -22.24 -3.23 -9.67
CA LYS A 126 -20.95 -3.28 -10.37
C LYS A 126 -19.99 -2.37 -9.60
N SER A 127 -19.35 -2.88 -8.56
CA SER A 127 -18.10 -2.27 -8.11
C SER A 127 -17.06 -2.62 -9.16
N GLU A 128 -16.82 -1.68 -10.06
CA GLU A 128 -15.80 -1.78 -11.09
C GLU A 128 -14.45 -2.09 -10.42
N ASN A 129 -13.75 -3.14 -10.87
CA ASN A 129 -12.47 -3.59 -10.29
C ASN A 129 -11.37 -2.55 -10.54
N LYS A 130 -11.32 -1.51 -9.71
CA LYS A 130 -10.32 -0.45 -9.80
C LYS A 130 -8.92 -1.02 -9.59
N LEU A 131 -8.74 -1.94 -8.64
CA LEU A 131 -7.43 -2.52 -8.36
C LEU A 131 -6.85 -3.32 -9.55
N SER A 132 -7.65 -4.11 -10.26
CA SER A 132 -7.18 -4.83 -11.45
C SER A 132 -6.84 -3.88 -12.60
N SER A 133 -7.62 -2.79 -12.76
CA SER A 133 -7.32 -1.76 -13.74
C SER A 133 -6.03 -1.02 -13.41
N HIS A 134 -5.76 -0.76 -12.13
CA HIS A 134 -4.53 -0.15 -11.68
C HIS A 134 -3.33 -1.08 -11.90
N LEU A 135 -3.40 -2.35 -11.51
CA LEU A 135 -2.32 -3.32 -11.75
C LEU A 135 -2.00 -3.49 -13.24
N SER A 136 -3.04 -3.48 -14.09
CA SER A 136 -2.88 -3.52 -15.55
C SER A 136 -2.28 -2.22 -16.08
N SER A 137 -2.65 -1.07 -15.51
CA SER A 137 -2.08 0.23 -15.87
C SER A 137 -0.62 0.38 -15.44
N THR A 138 -0.19 -0.29 -14.37
CA THR A 138 1.22 -0.29 -13.94
C THR A 138 2.12 -1.14 -14.83
N SER A 139 1.54 -2.04 -15.64
CA SER A 139 2.25 -2.90 -16.59
C SER A 139 2.20 -2.37 -18.02
N SER A 140 1.18 -1.60 -18.38
CA SER A 140 1.15 -0.86 -19.64
C SER A 140 1.87 0.47 -19.48
N ASP A 141 2.98 0.61 -20.22
CA ASP A 141 3.82 1.78 -20.47
C ASP A 141 3.01 3.07 -20.78
N SER A 142 2.36 3.64 -19.75
CA SER A 142 1.73 4.95 -19.84
C SER A 142 2.87 5.95 -19.77
N ARG A 143 3.13 6.63 -20.89
CA ARG A 143 4.05 7.78 -21.05
C ARG A 143 3.84 8.79 -19.92
N PHE A 144 4.47 8.54 -18.80
CA PHE A 144 4.42 9.37 -17.61
C PHE A 144 5.69 10.22 -17.63
N VAL A 145 5.52 11.54 -17.64
CA VAL A 145 6.64 12.47 -17.64
C VAL A 145 7.30 12.38 -16.26
N PRO A 146 8.52 11.83 -16.14
CA PRO A 146 9.20 11.81 -14.86
C PRO A 146 9.41 13.26 -14.42
N SER A 147 9.03 13.60 -13.18
CA SER A 147 9.70 14.71 -12.52
C SER A 147 11.12 14.22 -12.26
N SER A 148 12.05 14.58 -13.15
CA SER A 148 13.46 14.23 -12.98
C SER A 148 13.90 14.65 -11.59
N SER A 149 14.55 13.74 -10.88
CA SER A 149 15.33 14.10 -9.70
C SER A 149 16.34 15.13 -10.18
N GLY A 150 16.31 16.34 -9.60
CA GLY A 150 17.25 17.38 -10.02
C GLY A 150 18.70 16.91 -9.83
N PRO A 151 19.67 17.55 -10.51
CA PRO A 151 21.10 17.28 -10.32
C PRO A 151 21.47 17.18 -8.85
N THR A 152 22.18 16.13 -8.46
CA THR A 152 22.69 15.98 -7.08
C THR A 152 23.72 17.06 -6.75
N LEU A 153 24.57 17.40 -7.73
CA LEU A 153 25.55 18.46 -7.62
C LEU A 153 25.11 19.78 -8.28
N SER A 154 25.60 20.88 -7.74
CA SER A 154 25.39 22.21 -8.33
C SER A 154 26.04 22.33 -9.71
N ALA A 155 25.54 23.23 -10.56
CA ALA A 155 26.10 23.45 -11.90
C ALA A 155 27.60 23.81 -11.87
N GLU A 156 28.04 24.57 -10.87
CA GLU A 156 29.45 24.91 -10.65
C GLU A 156 30.27 23.66 -10.34
N SER A 157 29.78 22.82 -9.41
CA SER A 157 30.43 21.57 -9.03
C SER A 157 30.52 20.58 -10.20
N ARG A 158 29.47 20.48 -11.03
CA ARG A 158 29.48 19.63 -12.23
C ARG A 158 30.48 20.10 -13.27
N ASN A 159 30.60 21.41 -13.47
CA ASN A 159 31.61 21.96 -14.37
C ASN A 159 33.03 21.69 -13.86
N ALA A 160 33.24 21.72 -12.54
CA ALA A 160 34.53 21.44 -11.92
C ALA A 160 34.96 19.96 -12.04
N ILE A 161 34.00 19.02 -12.04
CA ILE A 161 34.29 17.58 -12.20
C ILE A 161 34.23 17.09 -13.65
N LYS A 162 33.84 17.96 -14.59
CA LYS A 162 33.66 17.60 -16.00
C LYS A 162 34.96 17.09 -16.62
N GLY A 163 34.90 15.98 -17.34
CA GLY A 163 36.04 15.30 -17.93
C GLY A 163 36.87 14.48 -16.94
N THR A 164 36.48 14.43 -15.67
CA THR A 164 37.13 13.61 -14.64
C THR A 164 36.35 12.32 -14.39
N ARG A 165 36.97 11.37 -13.67
CA ARG A 165 36.28 10.15 -13.20
C ARG A 165 35.02 10.46 -12.36
N PHE A 166 35.01 11.59 -11.66
CA PHE A 166 33.89 11.99 -10.79
C PHE A 166 32.63 12.35 -11.57
N GLU A 167 32.74 12.83 -12.82
CA GLU A 167 31.57 13.08 -13.68
C GLU A 167 30.81 11.79 -13.98
N ALA A 168 31.53 10.69 -14.25
CA ALA A 168 30.89 9.39 -14.51
C ALA A 168 30.14 8.87 -13.27
N ILE A 169 30.74 9.05 -12.09
CA ILE A 169 30.13 8.61 -10.83
C ILE A 169 28.90 9.48 -10.49
N ASP A 170 29.01 10.80 -10.63
CA ASP A 170 27.89 11.74 -10.45
C ASP A 170 26.71 11.40 -11.37
N ASN A 171 26.99 11.15 -12.65
CA ASN A 171 25.95 10.77 -13.62
C ASN A 171 25.28 9.42 -13.25
N GLN A 172 26.03 8.45 -12.72
CA GLN A 172 25.47 7.18 -12.24
C GLN A 172 24.56 7.38 -11.02
N ILE A 173 24.93 8.28 -10.10
CA ILE A 173 24.09 8.62 -8.94
C ILE A 173 22.79 9.28 -9.42
N ASP A 174 22.87 10.26 -10.32
CA ASP A 174 21.69 10.92 -10.88
C ASP A 174 20.75 9.92 -11.58
N GLU A 175 21.29 9.03 -12.43
CA GLU A 175 20.51 7.98 -13.11
C GLU A 175 19.83 7.05 -12.10
N ASN A 176 20.57 6.63 -11.07
CA ASN A 176 20.00 5.81 -10.00
C ASN A 176 18.87 6.53 -9.26
N LEU A 177 18.99 7.83 -8.98
CA LEU A 177 17.97 8.62 -8.30
C LEU A 177 16.73 8.86 -9.17
N ASP A 178 16.91 9.00 -10.49
CA ASP A 178 15.78 9.06 -11.43
C ASP A 178 14.99 7.75 -11.45
N GLU A 179 15.68 6.61 -11.53
CA GLU A 179 15.04 5.30 -11.43
C GLU A 179 14.32 5.11 -10.09
N MET A 180 14.96 5.51 -8.99
CA MET A 180 14.34 5.46 -7.66
C MET A 180 13.09 6.33 -7.57
N SER A 181 13.11 7.53 -8.16
CA SER A 181 11.95 8.43 -8.22
C SER A 181 10.77 7.78 -8.94
N LEU A 182 11.03 7.15 -10.09
CA LEU A 182 10.01 6.41 -10.85
C LEU A 182 9.44 5.23 -10.03
N GLN A 183 10.30 4.43 -9.39
CA GLN A 183 9.86 3.30 -8.56
C GLN A 183 9.05 3.79 -7.34
N LEU A 184 9.44 4.89 -6.70
CA LEU A 184 8.69 5.49 -5.59
C LEU A 184 7.31 5.97 -6.02
N GLN A 185 7.17 6.56 -7.21
CA GLN A 185 5.87 6.95 -7.76
C GLN A 185 4.99 5.73 -8.03
N LYS A 186 5.56 4.65 -8.58
CA LYS A 186 4.86 3.38 -8.77
C LYS A 186 4.39 2.79 -7.44
N LEU A 187 5.26 2.76 -6.43
CA LEU A 187 4.93 2.33 -5.07
C LEU A 187 3.82 3.18 -4.44
N LYS A 188 3.83 4.50 -4.65
CA LYS A 188 2.75 5.39 -4.21
C LYS A 188 1.41 5.00 -4.85
N ASN A 189 1.41 4.71 -6.15
CA ASN A 189 0.19 4.30 -6.85
C ASN A 189 -0.32 2.94 -6.35
N ILE A 190 0.58 1.96 -6.14
CA ILE A 190 0.24 0.67 -5.53
C ILE A 190 -0.33 0.90 -4.13
N GLY A 191 0.35 1.65 -3.28
CA GLY A 191 -0.09 1.94 -1.91
C GLY A 191 -1.47 2.59 -1.85
N LYS A 192 -1.74 3.54 -2.75
CA LYS A 192 -3.08 4.15 -2.88
C LYS A 192 -4.13 3.11 -3.29
N ALA A 193 -3.86 2.31 -4.32
CA ALA A 193 -4.79 1.30 -4.80
C ALA A 193 -5.07 0.20 -3.76
N LEU A 194 -4.04 -0.20 -3.00
CA LEU A 194 -4.19 -1.12 -1.86
C LEU A 194 -5.08 -0.51 -0.76
N GLY A 195 -4.85 0.77 -0.43
CA GLY A 195 -5.67 1.49 0.56
C GLY A 195 -7.14 1.61 0.14
N ASP A 196 -7.39 1.97 -1.11
CA ASP A 196 -8.74 2.07 -1.67
C ASP A 196 -9.45 0.69 -1.66
N GLU A 197 -8.75 -0.39 -2.01
CA GLU A 197 -9.32 -1.75 -1.97
C GLU A 197 -9.64 -2.21 -0.55
N VAL A 198 -8.78 -1.90 0.44
CA VAL A 198 -9.05 -2.23 1.86
C VAL A 198 -10.29 -1.50 2.37
N GLU A 199 -10.45 -0.22 2.03
CA GLU A 199 -11.64 0.55 2.40
C GLU A 199 -12.92 -0.04 1.77
N ASP A 200 -12.87 -0.40 0.48
CA ASP A 200 -13.98 -1.07 -0.22
C ASP A 200 -14.33 -2.41 0.44
N GLN A 201 -13.32 -3.22 0.80
CA GLN A 201 -13.52 -4.49 1.50
C GLN A 201 -14.10 -4.29 2.91
N ASN A 202 -13.68 -3.26 3.66
CA ASN A 202 -14.25 -2.92 4.97
C ASN A 202 -15.74 -2.60 4.88
N GLN A 203 -16.14 -1.87 3.84
CA GLN A 203 -17.56 -1.60 3.57
C GLN A 203 -18.32 -2.88 3.20
N MET A 204 -17.70 -3.79 2.43
CA MET A 204 -18.28 -5.09 2.12
C MET A 204 -18.48 -5.95 3.37
N LEU A 205 -17.47 -6.02 4.24
CA LEU A 205 -17.56 -6.71 5.53
C LEU A 205 -18.71 -6.19 6.40
N SER A 206 -18.88 -4.87 6.45
CA SER A 206 -19.99 -4.25 7.20
C SER A 206 -21.36 -4.68 6.66
N ARG A 207 -21.54 -4.72 5.32
CA ARG A 207 -22.77 -5.22 4.70
C ARG A 207 -22.99 -6.70 4.95
N ILE A 208 -21.93 -7.51 4.82
CA ILE A 208 -21.95 -8.95 5.09
C ILE A 208 -22.37 -9.22 6.52
N GLN A 209 -21.82 -8.48 7.50
CA GLN A 209 -22.18 -8.64 8.91
C GLN A 209 -23.67 -8.39 9.14
N VAL A 210 -24.22 -7.29 8.63
CA VAL A 210 -25.65 -6.98 8.77
C VAL A 210 -26.54 -8.06 8.11
N LYS A 211 -26.14 -8.55 6.92
CA LYS A 211 -26.86 -9.64 6.24
C LYS A 211 -26.78 -10.95 7.02
N ALA A 212 -25.62 -11.27 7.59
CA ALA A 212 -25.40 -12.48 8.39
C ALA A 212 -26.25 -12.46 9.66
N ASP A 213 -26.21 -11.37 10.43
CA ASP A 213 -27.02 -11.21 11.65
C ASP A 213 -28.51 -11.34 11.35
N ARG A 214 -28.99 -10.70 10.28
CA ARG A 214 -30.38 -10.82 9.84
C ARG A 214 -30.73 -12.26 9.50
N ASN A 215 -29.91 -12.93 8.67
CA ASN A 215 -30.17 -14.30 8.26
C ASN A 215 -30.18 -15.27 9.43
N ASP A 216 -29.24 -15.14 10.38
CA ASP A 216 -29.18 -15.97 11.58
C ASP A 216 -30.48 -15.86 12.40
N ILE A 217 -30.97 -14.64 12.63
CA ILE A 217 -32.23 -14.41 13.35
C ILE A 217 -33.40 -15.09 12.64
N VAL A 218 -33.54 -14.92 11.32
CA VAL A 218 -34.69 -15.48 10.60
C VAL A 218 -34.60 -17.01 10.52
N VAL A 219 -33.41 -17.56 10.25
CA VAL A 219 -33.21 -19.02 10.21
C VAL A 219 -33.52 -19.66 11.56
N ARG A 220 -33.05 -19.10 12.68
CA ARG A 220 -33.40 -19.60 14.02
C ARG A 220 -34.89 -19.52 14.30
N SER A 221 -35.55 -18.44 13.88
CA SER A 221 -37.00 -18.29 14.02
C SER A 221 -37.75 -19.37 13.25
N GLN A 222 -37.34 -19.64 12.01
CA GLN A 222 -37.95 -20.66 11.16
C GLN A 222 -37.69 -22.08 11.66
N ASP A 223 -36.48 -22.38 12.13
CA ASP A 223 -36.15 -23.66 12.74
C ASP A 223 -37.04 -23.93 13.96
N ASN A 224 -37.26 -22.93 14.81
CA ASN A 224 -38.17 -23.02 15.94
C ASN A 224 -39.64 -23.19 15.51
N GLN A 225 -40.08 -22.52 14.45
CA GLN A 225 -41.43 -22.73 13.88
C GLN A 225 -41.61 -24.16 13.37
N MET A 226 -40.61 -24.68 12.66
CA MET A 226 -40.61 -26.03 12.12
C MET A 226 -40.64 -27.09 13.24
N LYS A 227 -39.81 -26.95 14.28
CA LYS A 227 -39.83 -27.81 15.47
C LYS A 227 -41.22 -27.86 16.14
N LYS A 228 -41.88 -26.70 16.26
CA LYS A 228 -43.25 -26.63 16.80
C LYS A 228 -44.27 -27.36 15.92
N LEU A 229 -44.19 -27.20 14.59
CA LEU A 229 -45.07 -27.92 13.65
C LEU A 229 -44.88 -29.44 13.71
N LEU A 230 -43.66 -29.90 13.97
CA LEU A 230 -43.30 -31.32 14.10
C LEU A 230 -43.67 -31.91 15.49
N GLY A 231 -44.26 -31.13 16.39
CA GLY A 231 -44.68 -31.61 17.70
C GLY A 231 -43.58 -31.67 18.75
N TYR A 232 -42.40 -31.08 18.50
CA TYR A 232 -41.34 -30.90 19.51
C TYR A 232 -41.69 -29.71 20.45
N SER A 233 -42.85 -29.76 21.11
CA SER A 233 -43.21 -28.79 22.16
C SER A 233 -42.71 -29.30 23.51
N GLY A 234 -41.42 -29.13 23.82
CA GLY A 234 -40.91 -29.54 25.14
C GLY A 234 -39.40 -29.56 25.34
N VAL A 235 -38.59 -29.34 24.30
CA VAL A 235 -37.13 -29.19 24.49
C VAL A 235 -36.86 -27.72 24.84
N PRO A 236 -36.33 -27.39 26.04
CA PRO A 236 -36.01 -26.01 26.39
C PRO A 236 -34.99 -25.46 25.38
N ALA A 237 -35.30 -24.30 24.81
CA ALA A 237 -34.32 -23.54 24.03
C ALA A 237 -33.06 -23.37 24.89
N LYS A 238 -31.89 -23.71 24.34
CA LYS A 238 -30.63 -23.44 25.04
C LYS A 238 -30.56 -21.93 25.29
N ALA A 239 -30.04 -21.52 26.45
CA ALA A 239 -30.04 -20.13 26.92
C ALA A 239 -29.42 -19.12 25.92
N GLU A 240 -28.67 -19.59 24.93
CA GLU A 240 -28.09 -18.81 23.83
C GLU A 240 -29.12 -18.29 22.81
N ASP A 241 -30.32 -18.90 22.73
CA ASP A 241 -31.39 -18.50 21.79
C ASP A 241 -32.27 -17.33 22.30
N THR A 242 -32.13 -16.93 23.57
CA THR A 242 -32.98 -15.89 24.20
C THR A 242 -32.31 -14.54 24.39
N ALA A 243 -31.03 -14.40 24.02
CA ALA A 243 -30.24 -13.20 24.35
C ALA A 243 -30.49 -11.98 23.44
N ALA A 244 -31.20 -12.12 22.31
CA ALA A 244 -31.44 -11.01 21.39
C ALA A 244 -32.82 -10.34 21.61
N LEU A 245 -32.79 -9.30 22.45
CA LEU A 245 -33.67 -8.11 22.55
C LEU A 245 -34.82 -8.11 23.59
N PRO A 246 -34.85 -7.11 24.49
CA PRO A 246 -36.06 -6.73 25.22
C PRO A 246 -37.05 -6.03 24.28
N ALA A 247 -38.31 -6.46 24.35
CA ALA A 247 -39.41 -5.84 23.63
C ALA A 247 -39.62 -4.38 24.07
N LYS A 248 -39.51 -3.42 23.15
CA LYS A 248 -40.02 -2.06 23.36
C LYS A 248 -41.54 -2.14 23.51
N LYS A 249 -42.04 -1.92 24.73
CA LYS A 249 -43.46 -1.63 24.98
C LYS A 249 -43.77 -0.23 24.43
N LYS A 250 -44.96 -0.12 23.84
CA LYS A 250 -45.57 1.14 23.37
C LYS A 250 -45.70 2.15 24.51
#